data_AF-A0AAC8YG48-F1
#
_entry.id   AF-A0AAC8YG48-F1
#
_cell.length_a   1.000
_cell.length_b   1.000
_cell.length_c   1.000
_cell.angle_alpha   90.00
_cell.angle_beta   90.00
_cell.angle_gamma   90.00
#
_symmetry.space_group_name_H-M   'P 1'
#
loop_
_entity.id
_entity.type
_entity.pdbx_description
1 polymer ?
#
loop_
_entity_poly.entity_id
_entity_poly.type
_entity_poly.pdbx_seq_one_letter_code
_entity_poly.pdbx_strand_id
1 'polypeptide(L)'
;MSKHLLHGKPVSDEQIQSWADEAEAGYDPSTLPKHRRGRPPVGDGPGIVVPVRLDAATIAALTARADAEGISTRSEAIRAAIREWLDVA
;
A
#
# COMPACT_ATOMS: atom_id res chain seq x y z
N MET A 1 -9.53 26.86 15.85
CA MET A 1 -9.80 26.54 14.43
C MET A 1 -8.72 25.57 13.96
N SER A 2 -8.98 24.26 14.03
CA SER A 2 -8.02 23.25 13.57
C SER A 2 -7.93 23.31 12.05
N LYS A 3 -6.74 23.50 11.50
CA LYS A 3 -6.51 23.41 10.05
C LYS A 3 -6.71 21.96 9.62
N HIS A 4 -7.76 21.70 8.86
CA HIS A 4 -7.89 20.43 8.13
C HIS A 4 -6.82 20.40 7.04
N LEU A 5 -5.93 19.40 7.09
CA LEU A 5 -4.83 19.23 6.13
C LEU A 5 -5.03 17.94 5.34
N LEU A 6 -4.91 18.02 4.02
CA LEU A 6 -4.89 16.86 3.13
C LEU A 6 -3.61 16.92 2.28
N HIS A 7 -2.76 15.89 2.40
CA HIS A 7 -1.40 15.87 1.81
C HIS A 7 -0.56 17.12 2.12
N GLY A 8 -0.66 17.64 3.34
CA GLY A 8 0.05 18.84 3.79
C GLY A 8 -0.51 20.17 3.27
N LYS A 9 -1.61 20.14 2.50
CA LYS A 9 -2.31 21.33 2.01
C LYS A 9 -3.54 21.64 2.87
N PRO A 10 -3.80 22.92 3.21
CA PRO A 10 -5.01 23.30 3.92
C PRO A 10 -6.26 23.04 3.07
N VAL A 11 -7.27 22.48 3.71
CA VAL A 11 -8.61 22.27 3.14
C VAL A 11 -9.50 23.42 3.60
N SER A 12 -10.17 24.10 2.68
CA SER A 12 -11.14 25.16 3.00
C SER A 12 -12.52 24.59 3.35
N ASP A 13 -13.32 25.35 4.09
CA ASP A 13 -14.71 24.96 4.40
C ASP A 13 -15.55 24.82 3.13
N GLU A 14 -15.28 25.64 2.11
CA GLU A 14 -15.90 25.55 0.78
C GLU A 14 -15.59 24.22 0.09
N GLN A 15 -14.35 23.74 0.19
CA GLN A 15 -13.93 22.46 -0.35
C GLN A 15 -14.60 21.29 0.40
N ILE A 16 -14.75 21.41 1.72
CA ILE A 16 -15.49 20.43 2.54
C ILE A 16 -16.96 20.39 2.11
N GLN A 17 -17.59 21.55 1.94
CA GLN A 17 -18.99 21.63 1.51
C GLN A 17 -19.18 21.03 0.12
N SER A 18 -18.29 21.34 -0.83
CA SER A 18 -18.34 20.76 -2.17
C SER A 18 -18.27 19.24 -2.16
N TRP A 19 -17.45 18.64 -1.29
CA TRP A 19 -17.38 17.18 -1.15
C TRP A 19 -18.61 16.59 -0.46
N ALA A 20 -19.20 17.31 0.48
CA ALA A 20 -20.46 16.90 1.12
C ALA A 20 -21.60 16.87 0.10
N ASP A 21 -21.75 17.95 -0.68
CA ASP A 21 -22.78 18.05 -1.72
C ASP A 21 -22.62 16.96 -2.78
N GLU A 22 -21.38 16.67 -3.20
CA GLU A 22 -21.06 15.57 -4.13
C GLU A 22 -21.48 14.20 -3.57
N ALA A 23 -21.18 13.94 -2.30
CA ALA A 23 -21.54 12.68 -1.65
C ALA A 23 -23.06 12.53 -1.44
N GLU A 24 -23.75 13.63 -1.10
CA GLU A 24 -25.21 13.68 -0.92
C GLU A 24 -25.97 13.53 -2.25
N ALA A 25 -25.44 14.09 -3.35
CA ALA A 25 -25.97 13.89 -4.69
C ALA A 25 -25.90 12.41 -5.13
N GLY A 26 -24.94 11.67 -4.59
CA GLY A 26 -24.72 10.25 -4.85
C GLY A 26 -23.90 9.98 -6.10
N TYR A 27 -23.16 8.86 -6.10
CA TYR A 27 -22.35 8.43 -7.24
C TYR A 27 -23.13 7.49 -8.15
N ASP A 28 -23.04 7.69 -9.46
CA ASP A 28 -23.54 6.72 -10.44
C ASP A 28 -22.68 5.44 -10.37
N PRO A 29 -23.25 4.27 -10.01
CA PRO A 29 -22.52 3.01 -9.95
C PRO A 29 -21.82 2.63 -11.26
N SER A 30 -22.28 3.13 -12.41
CA SER A 30 -21.66 2.90 -13.72
C SER A 30 -20.30 3.60 -13.88
N THR A 31 -20.09 4.70 -13.13
CA THR A 31 -18.84 5.48 -13.11
C THR A 31 -17.82 4.96 -12.11
N LEU A 32 -18.26 4.10 -11.18
CA LEU A 32 -17.38 3.52 -10.18
C LEU A 32 -16.46 2.47 -10.80
N PRO A 33 -15.20 2.34 -10.33
CA PRO A 33 -14.34 1.24 -10.74
C PRO A 33 -15.03 -0.10 -10.50
N LYS A 34 -14.87 -1.03 -11.45
CA LYS A 34 -15.40 -2.40 -11.27
C LYS A 34 -14.96 -2.93 -9.91
N HIS A 35 -15.93 -3.42 -9.13
CA HIS A 35 -15.65 -4.06 -7.86
C HIS A 35 -14.63 -5.18 -8.04
N ARG A 36 -13.40 -4.94 -7.60
CA ARG A 36 -12.38 -5.98 -7.49
C ARG A 36 -12.65 -6.72 -6.18
N ARG A 37 -13.24 -7.92 -6.27
CA ARG A 37 -13.44 -8.76 -5.09
C ARG A 37 -12.08 -9.20 -4.55
N GLY A 38 -11.88 -9.02 -3.24
CA GLY A 38 -10.71 -9.52 -2.51
C GLY A 38 -9.49 -8.60 -2.57
N ARG A 39 -8.45 -8.99 -1.83
CA ARG A 39 -7.16 -8.30 -1.79
C ARG A 39 -6.48 -8.42 -3.16
N PRO A 40 -5.84 -7.35 -3.68
CA PRO A 40 -5.05 -7.43 -4.90
C PRO A 40 -4.06 -8.61 -4.86
N PRO A 41 -3.91 -9.35 -5.96
CA PRO A 41 -2.98 -10.47 -6.03
C PRO A 41 -1.52 -10.00 -5.92
N VAL A 42 -0.66 -10.89 -5.48
CA VAL A 42 0.79 -10.69 -5.48
C VAL A 42 1.32 -11.43 -6.72
N GLY A 43 1.19 -10.82 -7.89
CA GLY A 43 1.49 -11.44 -9.20
C GLY A 43 0.24 -11.95 -9.92
N ASP A 44 0.38 -13.06 -10.65
CA ASP A 44 -0.69 -13.61 -11.52
C ASP A 44 -1.80 -14.36 -10.76
N GLY A 45 -1.68 -14.48 -9.43
CA GLY A 45 -2.60 -15.27 -8.63
C GLY A 45 -2.70 -14.84 -7.16
N PRO A 46 -3.54 -15.53 -6.37
CA PRO A 46 -3.62 -15.30 -4.94
C PRO A 46 -2.25 -15.60 -4.30
N GLY A 47 -1.81 -14.71 -3.41
CA GLY A 47 -0.58 -14.95 -2.65
C GLY A 47 -0.74 -16.10 -1.67
N ILE A 48 0.29 -16.94 -1.55
CA ILE A 48 0.37 -18.03 -0.57
C ILE A 48 1.27 -17.58 0.59
N VAL A 49 0.84 -17.82 1.83
CA VAL A 49 1.66 -17.55 3.03
C VAL A 49 2.55 -18.75 3.30
N VAL A 50 3.87 -18.54 3.28
CA VAL A 50 4.87 -19.55 3.64
C VAL A 50 5.48 -19.17 5.00
N PRO A 51 5.18 -19.89 6.10
CA PRO A 51 5.76 -19.59 7.40
C PRO A 51 7.22 -20.06 7.48
N VAL A 52 8.15 -19.15 7.77
CA VAL A 52 9.58 -19.43 7.91
C VAL A 52 10.09 -18.84 9.23
N ARG A 53 10.94 -19.58 9.95
CA ARG A 53 11.65 -19.06 11.14
C ARG A 53 12.97 -18.46 10.70
N LEU A 54 13.17 -17.20 11.03
CA LEU A 54 14.42 -16.47 10.83
C LEU A 54 14.94 -16.04 12.18
N ASP A 55 16.24 -16.09 12.38
CA ASP A 55 16.86 -15.55 13.58
C ASP A 55 16.86 -14.02 13.56
N ALA A 56 17.08 -13.42 14.73
CA ALA A 56 17.05 -11.97 14.89
C ALA A 56 18.13 -11.24 14.06
N ALA A 57 19.30 -11.86 13.86
CA ALA A 57 20.38 -11.25 13.09
C ALA A 57 20.02 -11.17 11.61
N THR A 58 19.42 -12.24 11.05
CA THR A 58 18.91 -12.26 9.68
C THR A 58 17.83 -11.20 9.46
N ILE A 59 16.88 -11.05 10.40
CA ILE A 59 15.82 -10.03 10.30
C ILE A 59 16.43 -8.61 10.35
N ALA A 60 17.43 -8.39 11.21
CA ALA A 60 18.10 -7.11 11.32
C ALA A 60 18.87 -6.76 10.05
N ALA A 61 19.64 -7.70 9.49
CA ALA A 61 20.38 -7.51 8.24
C ALA A 61 19.45 -7.20 7.05
N LEU A 62 18.34 -7.94 6.94
CA LEU A 62 17.31 -7.70 5.93
C LEU A 62 16.71 -6.30 6.05
N THR A 63 16.38 -5.86 7.27
CA THR A 63 15.77 -4.55 7.52
C THR A 63 16.74 -3.43 7.17
N ALA A 64 18.01 -3.55 7.57
CA ALA A 64 19.04 -2.55 7.25
C ALA A 64 19.26 -2.43 5.72
N ARG A 65 19.27 -3.55 4.99
CA ARG A 65 19.36 -3.53 3.52
C ARG A 65 18.11 -2.90 2.89
N ALA A 66 16.92 -3.24 3.39
CA ALA A 66 15.66 -2.67 2.90
C ALA A 66 15.63 -1.14 3.06
N ASP A 67 16.06 -0.62 4.21
CA ASP A 67 16.14 0.82 4.47
C ASP A 67 17.12 1.51 3.52
N ALA A 68 18.29 0.90 3.27
CA ALA A 68 19.30 1.42 2.35
C ALA A 68 18.81 1.45 0.89
N GLU A 69 17.96 0.49 0.49
CA GLU A 69 17.36 0.40 -0.85
C GLU A 69 16.04 1.18 -0.99
N GLY A 70 15.57 1.83 0.08
CA GLY A 70 14.31 2.57 0.08
C GLY A 70 13.05 1.69 0.01
N ILE A 71 13.17 0.41 0.38
CA ILE A 71 12.07 -0.55 0.39
C ILE A 71 11.21 -0.32 1.63
N SER A 72 9.95 0.05 1.40
CA SER A 72 9.05 0.51 2.46
C SER A 72 8.54 -0.59 3.41
N THR A 73 8.56 -1.86 3.00
CA THR A 73 8.00 -2.96 3.80
C THR A 73 8.92 -4.17 3.86
N ARG A 74 8.97 -4.82 5.03
CA ARG A 74 9.72 -6.09 5.22
C ARG A 74 9.29 -7.18 4.25
N SER A 75 7.98 -7.33 3.99
CA SER A 75 7.48 -8.34 3.04
C SER A 75 7.88 -8.06 1.59
N GLU A 76 8.11 -6.81 1.22
CA GLU A 76 8.68 -6.43 -0.07
C GLU A 76 10.17 -6.78 -0.13
N ALA A 77 10.93 -6.47 0.92
CA ALA A 77 12.35 -6.83 1.02
C ALA A 77 12.58 -8.35 0.94
N ILE A 78 11.76 -9.16 1.62
CA ILE A 78 11.82 -10.63 1.54
C ILE A 78 11.57 -11.11 0.10
N ARG A 79 10.55 -10.55 -0.57
CA ARG A 79 10.24 -10.92 -1.96
C ARG A 79 11.34 -10.50 -2.93
N ALA A 80 11.94 -9.34 -2.73
CA ALA A 80 13.08 -8.88 -3.52
C ALA A 80 14.29 -9.83 -3.36
N ALA A 81 14.65 -10.18 -2.12
CA ALA A 81 15.73 -11.12 -1.85
C ALA A 81 15.47 -12.52 -2.46
N ILE A 82 14.23 -13.01 -2.43
CA ILE A 82 13.87 -14.28 -3.08
C ILE A 82 14.00 -14.19 -4.60
N ARG A 83 13.59 -13.08 -5.23
CA ARG A 83 13.72 -12.88 -6.68
C ARG A 83 15.18 -12.80 -7.12
N GLU A 84 15.99 -12.05 -6.36
CA GLU A 84 17.44 -11.96 -6.54
C GLU A 84 18.09 -13.35 -6.44
N TRP A 85 17.71 -14.17 -5.46
CA TRP A 85 18.19 -15.55 -5.32
C TRP A 85 17.82 -16.47 -6.49
N LEU A 86 16.67 -16.22 -7.14
CA LEU A 86 16.18 -17.05 -8.25
C LEU A 86 16.76 -16.63 -9.61
N ASP A 87 17.64 -15.63 -9.68
CA ASP A 87 18.07 -14.96 -10.92
C ASP A 87 16.88 -14.46 -11.79
N VAL A 88 15.72 -14.23 -11.16
CA VAL A 88 14.55 -13.66 -11.81
C VAL A 88 14.51 -12.17 -11.47
N ALA A 89 15.20 -11.37 -12.27
CA ALA A 89 15.15 -9.91 -12.21
C ALA A 89 13.79 -9.38 -12.69
#